data_AF-A0A6N8BG90-F1
#
_entry.id   AF-A0A6N8BG90-F1
#
_cell.length_a   1.000
_cell.length_b   1.000
_cell.length_c   1.000
_cell.angle_alpha   90.00
_cell.angle_beta   90.00
_cell.angle_gamma   90.00
#
_symmetry.space_group_name_H-M   'P 1'
#
loop_
_entity.id
_entity.type
_entity.pdbx_description
1 polymer ?
#
loop_
_entity_poly.entity_id
_entity_poly.type
_entity_poly.pdbx_seq_one_letter_code
_entity_poly.pdbx_strand_id
1 'polypeptide(L)' 'MKEEASELKTELENSFGSEVDFKFVDVTTPDIKEYPQVSSVLDRVRLPLTVIDGQPRFHGGLSAEMIGQAIKEMQENKE' A
#
# COMPACT_ATOMS: atom_id res chain seq x y z
N MET A 1 -12.15 -3.91 5.20
CA MET A 1 -10.75 -4.17 4.80
C MET A 1 -10.61 -4.57 3.35
N LYS A 2 -11.20 -5.70 2.89
CA LYS A 2 -11.10 -6.08 1.47
C LYS A 2 -11.87 -5.13 0.54
N GLU A 3 -13.04 -4.66 0.97
CA GLU A 3 -13.81 -3.63 0.26
C GLU A 3 -13.04 -2.31 0.19
N GLU A 4 -12.60 -1.77 1.34
CA GLU A 4 -11.76 -0.56 1.40
C GLU A 4 -10.50 -0.65 0.53
N ALA A 5 -9.82 -1.81 0.51
CA ALA A 5 -8.68 -2.04 -0.37
C ALA A 5 -9.06 -2.07 -1.85
N SER A 6 -10.24 -2.57 -2.20
CA SER A 6 -10.75 -2.59 -3.57
C SER A 6 -11.18 -1.20 -4.05
N GLU A 7 -11.77 -0.40 -3.16
CA GLU A 7 -12.09 1.01 -3.43
C GLU A 7 -10.81 1.81 -3.65
N LEU A 8 -9.82 1.64 -2.75
CA LEU A 8 -8.50 2.24 -2.89
C LEU A 8 -7.84 1.85 -4.21
N LYS A 9 -7.86 0.56 -4.57
CA LYS A 9 -7.33 0.09 -5.86
C LYS A 9 -7.96 0.86 -7.02
N THR A 10 -9.29 0.94 -7.03
CA THR A 10 -10.04 1.59 -8.10
C THR A 10 -9.68 3.08 -8.19
N GLU A 11 -9.55 3.76 -7.06
CA GLU A 11 -9.20 5.18 -7.04
C GLU A 11 -7.76 5.44 -7.52
N LEU A 12 -6.82 4.57 -7.12
CA LEU A 12 -5.43 4.63 -7.57
C LEU A 12 -5.31 4.33 -9.07
N GLU A 13 -5.99 3.30 -9.58
CA GLU A 13 -6.02 2.99 -11.02
C GLU A 13 -6.68 4.11 -11.84
N ASN A 14 -7.71 4.78 -11.31
CA ASN A 14 -8.31 5.94 -11.98
C ASN A 14 -7.38 7.17 -11.99
N SER A 15 -6.61 7.38 -10.92
CA SER A 15 -5.75 8.57 -10.78
C SER A 15 -4.39 8.42 -11.47
N PHE A 16 -3.79 7.23 -11.39
CA PHE A 16 -2.43 6.94 -11.86
C PHE A 16 -2.39 5.94 -13.04
N GLY A 17 -3.53 5.36 -13.42
CA GLY A 17 -3.60 4.43 -14.53
C GLY A 17 -2.71 3.20 -14.34
N SER A 18 -1.98 2.83 -15.39
CA SER A 18 -1.08 1.67 -15.39
C SER A 18 0.28 1.91 -14.75
N GLU A 19 0.53 3.10 -14.16
CA GLU A 19 1.78 3.39 -13.46
C GLU A 19 1.83 2.81 -12.04
N VAL A 20 0.70 2.38 -11.49
CA VAL A 20 0.60 1.82 -10.13
C VAL A 20 0.10 0.38 -10.19
N ASP A 21 0.86 -0.54 -9.60
CA ASP A 21 0.41 -1.91 -9.34
C ASP A 21 -0.11 -2.02 -7.91
N PHE A 22 -1.32 -2.57 -7.77
CA PHE A 22 -1.95 -2.76 -6.46
C PHE A 22 -2.13 -4.25 -6.16
N LYS A 23 -1.48 -4.71 -5.08
CA LYS A 23 -1.63 -6.08 -4.56
C LYS A 23 -2.13 -6.03 -3.11
N PHE A 24 -3.28 -6.66 -2.87
CA PHE A 24 -3.73 -6.94 -1.51
C PHE A 24 -3.06 -8.23 -1.01
N VAL A 25 -2.31 -8.13 0.09
CA VAL A 25 -1.63 -9.27 0.72
C VAL A 25 -2.26 -9.52 2.07
N ASP A 26 -2.76 -10.74 2.28
CA ASP A 26 -3.25 -11.17 3.58
C ASP A 26 -2.07 -11.63 4.44
N VAL A 27 -1.91 -11.01 5.61
CA VAL A 27 -0.77 -11.29 6.51
C VAL A 27 -0.95 -12.58 7.29
N THR A 28 -2.16 -13.16 7.26
CA THR A 28 -2.46 -14.47 7.85
C THR A 28 -2.13 -15.63 6.90
N THR A 29 -1.93 -15.35 5.61
CA THR A 29 -1.54 -16.35 4.60
C THR A 29 -0.01 -16.38 4.43
N PRO A 30 0.54 -17.49 3.88
CA PRO A 30 1.98 -17.58 3.62
C PRO A 30 2.49 -16.58 2.57
N ASP A 31 1.64 -15.85 1.85
CA ASP A 31 2.03 -14.79 0.90
C ASP A 31 2.91 -13.72 1.55
N ILE A 32 2.74 -13.46 2.84
CA ILE A 32 3.57 -12.47 3.56
C ILE A 32 5.07 -12.84 3.59
N LYS A 33 5.41 -14.11 3.37
CA LYS A 33 6.79 -14.59 3.30
C LYS A 33 7.53 -14.06 2.07
N GLU A 34 6.81 -13.64 1.02
CA GLU A 34 7.42 -12.95 -0.12
C GLU A 34 7.94 -11.55 0.26
N TYR A 35 7.50 -11.01 1.41
CA TYR A 35 7.79 -9.66 1.87
C TYR A 35 8.44 -9.65 3.27
N PRO A 36 9.73 -10.04 3.39
CA PRO A 36 10.41 -10.15 4.69
C PRO A 36 10.52 -8.81 5.44
N GLN A 37 10.63 -7.70 4.71
CA GLN A 37 10.64 -6.34 5.27
C GLN A 37 9.31 -5.97 5.93
N VAL A 38 8.20 -6.41 5.35
CA VAL A 38 6.84 -6.20 5.88
C VAL A 38 6.62 -7.09 7.11
N SER A 39 7.04 -8.35 7.04
CA SER A 39 7.01 -9.30 8.15
C SER A 39 7.76 -8.77 9.39
N SER A 40 8.86 -8.05 9.19
CA SER A 40 9.69 -7.52 10.29
C SER A 40 9.04 -6.34 11.03
N VAL A 41 8.20 -5.55 10.35
CA VAL A 41 7.52 -4.39 10.94
C VAL A 41 6.10 -4.72 11.40
N LEU A 42 5.53 -5.83 10.94
CA LEU A 42 4.16 -6.29 11.19
C LEU A 42 3.82 -6.37 12.69
N ASP A 43 4.73 -6.84 13.52
CA ASP A 43 4.55 -6.94 14.98
C ASP A 43 4.54 -5.56 15.69
N ARG A 44 5.07 -4.52 15.01
CA ARG A 44 5.24 -3.17 15.58
C ARG A 44 4.21 -2.16 15.09
N VAL A 45 3.41 -2.50 14.08
CA VAL A 45 2.45 -1.58 13.44
C VAL A 45 1.02 -2.06 13.64
N ARG A 46 0.06 -1.15 13.47
CA ARG A 46 -1.36 -1.52 13.40
C ARG A 46 -1.77 -1.76 11.96
N LEU A 47 -2.50 -2.84 11.70
CA LEU A 47 -3.07 -3.11 10.40
C LEU A 47 -4.28 -2.18 10.13
N PRO A 48 -4.58 -1.86 8.86
CA PRO A 48 -3.84 -2.24 7.64
C PRO A 48 -2.51 -1.49 7.50
N LEU A 49 -1.53 -2.12 6.85
CA LEU A 49 -0.21 -1.54 6.53
C LEU A 49 -0.12 -1.34 5.02
N THR A 50 0.14 -0.10 4.59
CA THR A 50 0.35 0.27 3.19
C THR A 50 1.84 0.36 2.92
N VAL A 51 2.26 -0.34 1.87
CA VAL A 51 3.63 -0.40 1.39
C VAL A 51 3.65 0.17 -0.03
N ILE A 52 4.54 1.12 -0.29
CA ILE A 52 4.72 1.76 -1.61
C ILE A 52 6.18 1.57 -2.00
N ASP A 53 6.43 1.02 -3.20
CA ASP A 53 7.78 0.71 -3.70
C ASP A 53 8.61 -0.16 -2.74
N GLY A 54 7.95 -1.13 -2.08
CA GLY A 54 8.57 -2.01 -1.09
C GLY A 54 8.79 -1.38 0.30
N GLN A 55 8.55 -0.08 0.47
CA GLN A 55 8.75 0.63 1.73
C GLN A 55 7.43 0.83 2.50
N PRO A 56 7.36 0.48 3.80
CA PRO A 56 6.18 0.75 4.62
C PRO A 56 6.00 2.26 4.80
N ARG A 57 4.85 2.79 4.38
CA ARG A 57 4.54 4.24 4.40
C ARG A 57 3.42 4.60 5.37
N PHE A 58 2.36 3.81 5.44
CA PHE A 58 1.20 4.10 6.28
C PHE A 58 0.76 2.87 7.05
N HIS A 59 0.27 3.05 8.27
CA HIS A 59 -0.29 1.96 9.07
C HIS A 59 -1.47 2.43 9.92
N GLY A 60 -2.43 1.55 10.17
CA GLY A 60 -3.57 1.80 11.06
C GLY A 60 -4.76 2.49 10.39
N GLY A 61 -4.76 2.59 9.05
CA GLY A 61 -5.87 3.12 8.26
C GLY A 61 -5.57 3.09 6.76
N LEU A 62 -6.60 3.03 5.94
CA LEU A 62 -6.53 3.15 4.49
C LEU A 62 -7.18 4.49 4.10
N SER A 63 -6.39 5.42 3.59
CA SER A 63 -6.89 6.71 3.11
C SER A 63 -6.38 6.93 1.69
N ALA A 64 -7.29 6.86 0.73
CA ALA A 64 -6.94 6.93 -0.68
C ALA A 64 -6.36 8.30 -1.08
N GLU A 65 -6.85 9.39 -0.48
CA GLU A 65 -6.25 10.72 -0.62
C GLU A 65 -4.78 10.76 -0.15
N MET A 66 -4.49 10.25 1.06
CA MET A 66 -3.13 10.26 1.62
C MET A 66 -2.17 9.38 0.83
N ILE A 67 -2.63 8.20 0.40
CA ILE A 67 -1.85 7.24 -0.37
C ILE A 67 -1.59 7.79 -1.77
N GLY A 68 -2.61 8.35 -2.41
CA GLY A 68 -2.49 9.00 -3.72
C GLY A 68 -1.52 10.17 -3.67
N GLN A 69 -1.62 11.05 -2.66
CA GLN A 69 -0.66 12.14 -2.50
C GLN A 69 0.77 11.63 -2.36
N ALA A 70 1.00 10.59 -1.54
CA ALA A 70 2.32 10.01 -1.36
C ALA A 70 2.90 9.40 -2.65
N ILE A 71 2.08 8.77 -3.49
CA ILE A 71 2.50 8.25 -4.80
C ILE A 71 2.88 9.41 -5.71
N LYS A 72 2.05 10.46 -5.76
CA LYS A 72 2.31 11.65 -6.56
C LYS A 72 3.61 12.34 -6.15
N GLU A 73 3.84 12.53 -4.85
CA GLU A 73 5.10 13.09 -4.32
C GLU A 73 6.33 12.22 -4.68
N MET A 74 6.16 10.90 -4.84
CA MET A 74 7.25 10.02 -5.28
C MET A 74 7.51 10.11 -6.79
N GLN A 75 6.48 10.35 -7.60
CA GLN A 75 6.64 10.61 -9.03
C GLN A 75 7.30 11.98 -9.28
N GLU A 76 6.92 13.00 -8.52
CA GLU A 76 7.48 14.37 -8.65
C GLU A 76 8.94 14.45 -8.15
N ASN A 77 9.35 13.67 -7.15
CA ASN A 77 10.74 13.65 -6.67
C ASN A 77 11.71 12.80 -7.52
N LYS A 78 11.30 12.34 -8.71
CA LYS A 78 12.15 11.59 -9.65
C LYS A 78 12.86 12.47 -10.68
N GLU A 79 12.77 13.81 -10.56
CA GLU A 79 13.44 14.81 -11.41
C GLU A 79 14.89 15.11 -11.01
#